data_AF-A0A4U8S134-F1
#
_entry.id   AF-A0A4U8S134-F1
#
_cell.length_a   1.000
_cell.length_b   1.000
_cell.length_c   1.000
_cell.angle_alpha   90.00
_cell.angle_beta   90.00
_cell.angle_gamma   90.00
#
_symmetry.space_group_name_H-M   'P 1'
#
loop_
_entity.id
_entity.type
_entity.pdbx_description
1 polymer ?
#
loop_
_entity_poly.entity_id
_entity_poly.type
_entity_poly.pdbx_seq_one_letter_code
_entity_poly.pdbx_strand_id
1 'polypeptide(L)'
;MKNSDNVYWARDNKQIKEIWDDITEGAEIIDRDKPDKLGGKLTIAKLRDGTIVRLRQKSKTGGSTIEIGNKKPNVTIHNKAKEDGDW
;
A
#
# COMPACT_ATOMS: atom_id res chain seq x y z
N MET A 1 20.98 -10.86 6.59
CA MET A 1 19.92 -9.96 6.08
C MET A 1 18.79 -9.98 7.11
N LYS A 2 18.46 -8.86 7.76
CA LYS A 2 17.30 -8.82 8.67
C LYS A 2 16.03 -8.91 7.80
N ASN A 3 15.41 -10.08 7.75
CA ASN A 3 13.99 -10.12 7.42
C ASN A 3 13.28 -9.42 8.59
N SER A 4 12.78 -8.22 8.37
CA SER A 4 11.80 -7.62 9.27
C SER A 4 10.55 -8.50 9.22
N ASP A 5 10.19 -9.13 10.33
CA ASP A 5 9.16 -10.19 10.44
C ASP A 5 7.76 -9.83 9.91
N ASN A 6 7.54 -8.59 9.46
CA ASN A 6 6.25 -8.08 8.99
C ASN A 6 6.28 -7.50 7.56
N VAL A 7 7.22 -7.96 6.73
CA VAL A 7 7.31 -7.58 5.32
C VAL A 7 6.93 -8.75 4.42
N TYR A 8 5.94 -8.52 3.55
CA TYR A 8 5.41 -9.50 2.61
C TYR A 8 5.63 -9.04 1.17
N TRP A 9 5.73 -10.02 0.26
CA TRP A 9 5.94 -9.76 -1.16
C TRP A 9 4.71 -10.19 -1.98
N ALA A 10 4.15 -9.25 -2.73
CA ALA A 10 3.20 -9.51 -3.79
C ALA A 10 3.96 -9.74 -5.11
N ARG A 11 3.39 -10.58 -5.98
CA ARG A 11 3.98 -10.98 -7.26
C ARG A 11 4.03 -9.83 -8.27
N ASP A 12 2.98 -9.01 -8.30
CA ASP A 12 2.76 -7.96 -9.29
C ASP A 12 1.80 -6.88 -8.74
N ASN A 13 1.53 -5.84 -9.55
CA ASN A 13 0.63 -4.76 -9.17
C ASN A 13 -0.83 -5.23 -9.06
N LYS A 14 -1.21 -6.26 -9.84
CA LYS A 14 -2.55 -6.84 -9.79
C LYS A 14 -2.83 -7.43 -8.41
N GLN A 15 -1.89 -8.20 -7.86
CA GLN A 15 -2.03 -8.77 -6.52
C GLN A 15 -2.02 -7.69 -5.42
N ILE A 16 -1.24 -6.62 -5.57
CA ILE A 16 -1.32 -5.47 -4.65
C ILE A 16 -2.73 -4.87 -4.66
N LYS A 17 -3.32 -4.71 -5.84
CA LYS A 17 -4.69 -4.19 -5.97
C LYS A 17 -5.73 -5.11 -5.32
N GLU A 18 -5.68 -6.41 -5.60
CA GLU A 18 -6.56 -7.40 -4.99
C GLU A 18 -6.47 -7.36 -3.46
N ILE A 19 -5.26 -7.32 -2.90
CA ILE A 19 -5.05 -7.23 -1.45
C ILE A 19 -5.58 -5.90 -0.88
N TRP A 20 -5.38 -4.79 -1.59
CA TRP A 20 -5.91 -3.49 -1.16
C TRP A 20 -7.44 -3.50 -1.11
N ASP A 21 -8.09 -3.96 -2.17
CA ASP A 21 -9.54 -4.02 -2.29
C ASP A 21 -10.12 -4.90 -1.16
N ASP A 22 -9.53 -6.07 -0.90
CA ASP A 22 -9.94 -6.97 0.18
C ASP A 22 -9.76 -6.35 1.58
N ILE A 23 -8.60 -5.73 1.86
CA ILE A 23 -8.32 -5.14 3.18
C ILE A 23 -9.23 -3.92 3.44
N THR A 24 -9.57 -3.17 2.40
CA THR A 24 -10.30 -1.90 2.53
C THR A 24 -11.79 -2.04 2.23
N GLU A 25 -12.30 -3.26 2.11
CA GLU A 25 -13.73 -3.51 1.97
C GLU A 25 -14.51 -2.91 3.15
N GLY A 26 -15.39 -1.94 2.85
CA GLY A 26 -16.16 -1.22 3.86
C GLY A 26 -15.36 -0.28 4.77
N ALA A 27 -14.13 0.06 4.39
CA ALA A 27 -13.31 1.08 5.04
C ALA A 27 -13.68 2.50 4.60
N GLU A 28 -13.35 3.49 5.42
CA GLU A 28 -13.48 4.91 5.07
C GLU A 28 -12.25 5.38 4.28
N ILE A 29 -12.43 5.88 3.07
CA ILE A 29 -11.34 6.52 2.32
C ILE A 29 -11.15 7.95 2.84
N ILE A 30 -10.04 8.18 3.54
CA ILE A 30 -9.70 9.50 4.12
C ILE A 30 -9.14 10.42 3.05
N ASP A 31 -8.28 9.88 2.18
CA ASP A 31 -7.57 10.66 1.18
C ASP A 31 -7.37 9.80 -0.06
N ARG A 32 -7.68 10.35 -1.22
CA ARG A 32 -7.63 9.64 -2.50
C ARG A 32 -6.65 10.34 -3.42
N ASP A 33 -5.72 9.57 -3.95
CA ASP A 33 -4.81 9.99 -5.01
C ASP A 33 -3.93 11.20 -4.69
N LYS A 34 -3.58 11.42 -3.42
CA LYS A 34 -2.73 12.54 -3.06
C LYS A 34 -1.31 12.35 -3.62
N PRO A 35 -0.61 13.44 -3.99
CA PRO A 35 0.77 13.34 -4.44
C PRO A 35 1.68 12.70 -3.38
N ASP A 36 2.41 11.66 -3.78
CA ASP A 36 3.42 11.03 -2.93
C ASP A 36 4.80 11.68 -3.12
N LYS A 37 5.59 11.75 -2.04
CA LYS A 37 6.96 12.29 -2.04
C LYS A 37 7.92 11.49 -2.94
N LEU A 38 7.62 10.23 -3.21
CA LEU A 38 8.42 9.37 -4.08
C LEU A 38 8.03 9.47 -5.57
N GLY A 39 7.06 10.34 -5.90
CA GLY A 39 6.40 10.42 -7.20
C GLY A 39 5.33 9.34 -7.33
N GLY A 40 4.19 9.66 -7.94
CA GLY A 40 3.00 8.80 -7.96
C GLY A 40 1.96 9.22 -6.93
N LYS A 41 0.90 8.42 -6.78
CA LYS A 41 -0.21 8.72 -5.87
C LYS A 41 -0.13 7.93 -4.56
N LEU A 42 -0.87 8.43 -3.57
CA LEU A 42 -1.06 7.79 -2.28
C LEU A 42 -2.54 7.85 -1.91
N THR A 43 -3.11 6.68 -1.60
CA THR A 43 -4.48 6.55 -1.12
C THR A 43 -4.47 6.05 0.32
N ILE A 44 -5.30 6.64 1.18
CA ILE A 44 -5.36 6.35 2.61
C ILE A 44 -6.78 5.93 2.98
N ALA A 45 -6.90 4.75 3.58
CA ALA A 45 -8.13 4.23 4.14
C ALA A 45 -8.01 4.06 5.67
N LYS A 46 -9.15 4.15 6.36
CA LYS A 46 -9.29 3.85 7.78
C LYS A 46 -10.30 2.72 7.96
N LEU A 47 -9.84 1.64 8.56
CA LEU A 47 -10.68 0.51 8.92
C LEU A 47 -11.57 0.86 10.12
N ARG A 48 -12.59 0.04 10.35
CA ARG A 48 -13.58 0.25 11.43
C ARG A 48 -12.97 0.30 12.83
N ASP A 49 -11.88 -0.44 13.06
CA ASP A 49 -11.13 -0.46 14.31
C ASP A 49 -10.19 0.75 14.48
N GLY A 50 -10.15 1.65 13.49
CA GLY A 50 -9.29 2.82 13.46
C GLY A 50 -7.90 2.58 12.88
N THR A 51 -7.60 1.38 12.40
CA THR A 51 -6.34 1.06 11.72
C THR A 51 -6.24 1.85 10.40
N ILE A 52 -5.07 2.48 10.18
CA ILE A 52 -4.78 3.19 8.92
C ILE A 52 -4.09 2.26 7.92
N VAL A 53 -4.59 2.24 6.69
CA VAL A 53 -4.01 1.52 5.55
C VAL A 53 -3.62 2.54 4.49
N ARG A 54 -2.41 2.43 3.92
CA ARG A 54 -1.92 3.35 2.89
C ARG A 54 -1.45 2.58 1.66
N LEU A 55 -1.99 2.91 0.51
CA LEU A 55 -1.55 2.40 -0.78
C LEU A 55 -0.66 3.44 -1.46
N ARG A 56 0.61 3.11 -1.63
CA ARG A 56 1.58 3.89 -2.42
C ARG A 56 1.73 3.25 -3.79
N GLN A 57 1.53 4.03 -4.85
CA GLN A 57 1.75 3.49 -6.20
C GLN A 57 3.23 3.22 -6.47
N LYS A 58 4.10 4.04 -5.88
CA LYS A 58 5.54 3.96 -6.08
C LYS A 58 6.28 3.86 -4.76
N SER A 59 7.26 2.98 -4.75
CA SER A 59 8.24 2.80 -3.70
C SER A 59 9.64 3.06 -4.23
N LYS A 60 10.64 3.08 -3.34
CA LYS A 60 12.04 3.25 -3.72
C LYS A 60 12.55 2.16 -4.67
N THR A 61 11.92 0.99 -4.66
CA THR A 61 12.27 -0.14 -5.54
C THR A 61 11.51 -0.13 -6.87
N GLY A 62 10.63 0.87 -7.09
CA GLY A 62 9.91 1.09 -8.34
C GLY A 62 8.51 0.49 -8.42
N GLY A 63 8.15 -0.43 -7.51
CA GLY A 63 6.80 -1.02 -7.43
C GLY A 63 5.90 -0.38 -6.38
N SER A 64 4.67 -0.88 -6.25
CA SER A 64 3.66 -0.42 -5.30
C SER A 64 3.82 -1.03 -3.90
N THR A 65 3.13 -0.44 -2.93
CA THR A 65 3.24 -0.85 -1.52
C THR A 65 1.94 -0.59 -0.76
N ILE A 66 1.55 -1.53 0.10
CA ILE A 66 0.52 -1.35 1.12
C ILE A 66 1.19 -1.28 2.49
N GLU A 67 0.95 -0.19 3.20
CA GLU A 67 1.42 0.05 4.57
C GLU A 67 0.23 -0.03 5.53
N ILE A 68 0.26 -0.97 6.49
CA ILE A 68 -0.82 -1.18 7.46
C ILE A 68 -0.34 -0.79 8.86
N GLY A 69 -0.98 0.20 9.48
CA GLY A 69 -0.70 0.66 10.83
C GLY A 69 -0.78 2.18 11.01
N ASN A 70 -0.89 2.61 12.26
CA ASN A 70 -1.20 4.01 12.58
C ASN A 70 0.02 4.94 12.46
N LYS A 71 1.00 4.85 13.37
CA LYS A 71 2.18 5.75 13.43
C LYS A 71 3.40 5.24 12.65
N LYS A 72 3.57 3.93 12.60
CA LYS A 72 4.55 3.23 11.75
C LYS A 72 3.81 2.04 11.12
N PRO A 73 4.10 1.66 9.87
CA PRO A 73 3.53 0.44 9.32
C PRO A 73 4.00 -0.73 10.18
N ASN A 74 3.05 -1.43 10.77
CA ASN A 74 3.30 -2.67 11.50
C ASN A 74 3.51 -3.80 10.50
N VAL A 75 2.79 -3.77 9.38
CA VAL A 75 2.90 -4.70 8.26
C VAL A 75 3.10 -3.90 6.98
N THR A 76 3.94 -4.42 6.09
CA THR A 76 4.12 -3.83 4.76
C THR A 76 4.12 -4.90 3.68
N ILE A 77 3.35 -4.67 2.62
CA ILE A 77 3.23 -5.58 1.48
C ILE A 77 3.78 -4.83 0.26
N HIS A 78 4.82 -5.36 -0.38
CA HIS A 78 5.49 -4.72 -1.50
C HIS A 78 5.53 -5.62 -2.73
N ASN A 79 5.69 -5.05 -3.90
CA ASN A 79 6.17 -5.76 -5.07
C ASN A 79 7.38 -5.04 -5.70
N LYS A 80 7.95 -5.65 -6.75
CA LYS A 80 9.04 -5.05 -7.55
C LYS A 80 8.62 -4.70 -8.98
N ALA A 81 7.41 -5.11 -9.40
CA ALA A 81 6.93 -4.79 -10.73
C ALA A 81 6.75 -3.29 -10.82
N LYS A 82 7.34 -2.67 -11.84
CA LYS A 82 7.11 -1.25 -12.09
C LYS A 82 5.66 -1.04 -12.50
N GLU A 83 5.17 0.16 -12.26
CA GLU A 83 3.85 0.57 -12.72
C GLU A 83 3.81 0.56 -14.26
N ASP A 84 2.88 -0.20 -14.84
CA ASP A 84 2.74 -0.37 -16.30
C ASP A 84 1.49 0.35 -16.85
N GLY A 85 1.06 1.45 -16.22
CA GLY A 85 -0.06 2.27 -16.67
C GLY A 85 -0.81 2.97 -15.53
N ASP A 86 -1.76 3.83 -15.91
CA ASP A 86 -2.68 4.48 -14.97
C ASP A 86 -3.70 3.47 -14.44
N TRP A 87 -3.73 3.28 -13.13
CA TRP A 87 -4.75 2.52 -12.41
C TRP A 87 -5.49 3.41 -11.41
#